data_AF-A0A2N6MG48-F1
#
_entry.id   AF-A0A2N6MG48-F1
#
_cell.length_a   1.000
_cell.length_b   1.000
_cell.length_c   1.000
_cell.angle_alpha   90.00
_cell.angle_beta   90.00
_cell.angle_gamma   90.00
#
_symmetry.space_group_name_H-M   'P 1'
#
loop_
_entity.id
_entity.type
_entity.pdbx_description
1 polymer ?
#
loop_
_entity_poly.entity_id
_entity_poly.type
_entity_poly.pdbx_seq_one_letter_code
_entity_poly.pdbx_strand_id
1 'polypeptide(L)'
;MFIVILLAFYLAFNLGANDVANAMGTSVGSKAVTLKQALIIAGVLEFTGAVLFGHEVSETLATKIANPNLFAGTPQMLMNGMITVLISCGLWLQIATSRGLPVSSSHAVVGAIAGFSWVALGVDAIDWSSIGKITLGWIVTPVISGAIAGFFYSQIKRWILEQPHQLLQMNEWIPWLSAMLLGIFGVIVLPSVTQPLANFLIEEVGVKIPTHDISLCVGGIAAVGLSLYSWRQLEVGSGGSVRSGGSVRS
;
A
#
# COMPACT_ATOMS: atom_id res chain seq x y z
N MET A 1 9.16 25.91 -12.58
CA MET A 1 8.52 25.41 -11.33
C MET A 1 7.05 25.07 -11.52
N PHE A 2 6.20 26.01 -11.97
CA PHE A 2 4.76 25.74 -12.18
C PHE A 2 4.47 24.55 -13.11
N ILE A 3 5.17 24.45 -14.24
CA ILE A 3 5.05 23.34 -15.20
C ILE A 3 5.37 21.99 -14.53
N VAL A 4 6.41 21.93 -13.69
CA VAL A 4 6.81 20.70 -12.99
C VAL A 4 5.72 20.24 -12.02
N ILE A 5 5.09 21.17 -11.32
CA ILE A 5 3.97 20.88 -10.41
C ILE A 5 2.79 20.28 -11.21
N LEU A 6 2.42 20.91 -12.32
CA LEU A 6 1.35 20.39 -13.18
C LEU A 6 1.66 18.99 -13.72
N LEU A 7 2.90 18.75 -14.14
CA LEU A 7 3.33 17.43 -14.62
C LEU A 7 3.38 16.38 -13.51
N ALA A 8 3.78 16.77 -12.30
CA ALA A 8 3.74 15.90 -11.13
C ALA A 8 2.30 15.51 -10.77
N PHE A 9 1.36 16.47 -10.79
CA PHE A 9 -0.07 16.18 -10.64
C PHE A 9 -0.59 15.26 -11.75
N TYR A 10 -0.17 15.48 -12.99
CA TYR A 10 -0.54 14.64 -14.12
C TYR A 10 -0.06 13.19 -13.94
N LEU A 11 1.19 12.99 -13.54
CA LEU A 11 1.71 11.65 -13.23
C LEU A 11 0.96 11.04 -12.03
N ALA A 12 0.78 11.78 -10.93
CA ALA A 12 0.08 11.30 -9.74
C ALA A 12 -1.36 10.86 -10.03
N PHE A 13 -2.08 11.60 -10.88
CA PHE A 13 -3.42 11.23 -11.33
C PHE A 13 -3.40 9.89 -12.07
N ASN A 14 -2.45 9.69 -12.98
CA ASN A 14 -2.33 8.47 -13.76
C ASN A 14 -1.87 7.27 -12.92
N LEU A 15 -1.01 7.49 -11.92
CA LEU A 15 -0.64 6.49 -10.93
C LEU A 15 -1.88 6.00 -10.17
N GLY A 16 -2.64 6.93 -9.57
CA GLY A 16 -3.85 6.58 -8.83
C GLY A 16 -4.89 5.85 -9.69
N ALA A 17 -5.07 6.29 -10.94
CA ALA A 17 -6.00 5.64 -11.87
C ALA A 17 -5.58 4.21 -12.25
N ASN A 18 -4.27 3.94 -12.32
CA ASN A 18 -3.74 2.61 -12.62
C ASN A 18 -3.78 1.68 -11.39
N ASP A 19 -3.41 2.21 -10.22
CA ASP A 19 -3.15 1.40 -9.03
C ASP A 19 -4.40 1.14 -8.17
N VAL A 20 -5.47 1.95 -8.28
CA VAL A 20 -6.70 1.73 -7.50
C VAL A 20 -7.34 0.36 -7.72
N ALA A 21 -7.22 -0.19 -8.93
CA ALA A 21 -7.72 -1.53 -9.25
C ALA A 21 -6.96 -2.62 -8.48
N ASN A 22 -5.68 -2.40 -8.20
CA ASN A 22 -4.83 -3.34 -7.47
C ASN A 22 -5.25 -3.43 -5.99
N ALA A 23 -5.60 -2.29 -5.38
CA ALA A 23 -5.98 -2.23 -3.96
C ALA A 23 -7.45 -2.59 -3.71
N MET A 24 -8.37 -2.18 -4.59
CA MET A 24 -9.81 -2.27 -4.34
C MET A 24 -10.55 -3.28 -5.23
N GLY A 25 -9.87 -3.93 -6.18
CA GLY A 25 -10.49 -4.84 -7.14
C GLY A 25 -11.22 -6.01 -6.48
N THR A 26 -10.66 -6.59 -5.41
CA THR A 26 -11.26 -7.71 -4.66
C THR A 26 -12.50 -7.27 -3.86
N SER A 27 -12.44 -6.10 -3.21
CA SER A 27 -13.52 -5.55 -2.40
C SER A 27 -14.72 -5.13 -3.25
N VAL A 28 -14.48 -4.53 -4.42
CA VAL A 28 -15.54 -4.19 -5.38
C VAL A 28 -16.05 -5.46 -6.08
N GLY A 29 -15.16 -6.37 -6.48
CA GLY A 29 -15.52 -7.62 -7.16
C GLY A 29 -16.37 -8.56 -6.30
N SER A 30 -16.13 -8.60 -5.00
CA SER A 30 -16.94 -9.35 -4.01
C SER A 30 -18.25 -8.66 -3.63
N LYS A 31 -18.48 -7.43 -4.10
CA LYS A 31 -19.61 -6.55 -3.71
C LYS A 31 -19.62 -6.16 -2.23
N ALA A 32 -18.49 -6.27 -1.54
CA ALA A 32 -18.35 -5.79 -0.16
C ALA A 32 -18.43 -4.25 -0.07
N VAL A 33 -17.95 -3.55 -1.10
CA VAL A 33 -18.04 -2.09 -1.22
C VAL A 33 -18.46 -1.68 -2.62
N THR A 34 -19.16 -0.55 -2.73
CA THR A 34 -19.49 0.04 -4.03
C THR A 34 -18.26 0.71 -4.66
N LEU A 35 -18.27 0.90 -5.98
CA LEU A 35 -17.19 1.60 -6.68
C LEU A 35 -16.94 3.01 -6.11
N LYS A 36 -17.99 3.75 -5.79
CA LYS A 36 -17.87 5.09 -5.20
C LYS A 36 -17.18 5.05 -3.83
N GLN A 37 -17.53 4.09 -2.98
CA GLN A 37 -16.88 3.90 -1.68
C GLN A 37 -15.41 3.51 -1.85
N ALA A 38 -15.11 2.57 -2.75
CA ALA A 38 -13.75 2.15 -3.05
C ALA A 38 -12.86 3.33 -3.48
N LEU A 39 -13.35 4.21 -4.36
CA LEU A 39 -12.60 5.40 -4.80
C LEU A 39 -12.31 6.38 -3.65
N ILE A 40 -13.29 6.61 -2.75
CA ILE A 40 -13.09 7.50 -1.59
C ILE A 40 -12.08 6.89 -0.61
N ILE A 41 -12.23 5.60 -0.28
CA ILE A 41 -11.33 4.90 0.64
C ILE A 41 -9.92 4.87 0.08
N ALA A 42 -9.76 4.48 -1.19
CA ALA A 42 -8.46 4.44 -1.85
C ALA A 42 -7.83 5.84 -1.89
N GLY A 43 -8.58 6.87 -2.27
CA GLY A 43 -8.06 8.24 -2.33
C GLY A 43 -7.52 8.73 -0.98
N VAL A 44 -8.23 8.47 0.12
CA VAL A 44 -7.76 8.85 1.47
C VAL A 44 -6.53 8.02 1.88
N LEU A 45 -6.60 6.69 1.75
CA LEU A 45 -5.53 5.81 2.22
C LEU A 45 -4.25 5.92 1.38
N GLU A 46 -4.36 6.06 0.05
CA GLU A 46 -3.22 6.29 -0.85
C GLU A 46 -2.57 7.64 -0.56
N PHE A 47 -3.36 8.70 -0.35
CA PHE A 47 -2.83 10.01 0.00
C PHE A 47 -2.11 9.98 1.35
N THR A 48 -2.74 9.40 2.38
CA THR A 48 -2.13 9.22 3.70
C THR A 48 -0.85 8.39 3.60
N GLY A 49 -0.88 7.30 2.83
CA GLY A 49 0.29 6.46 2.60
C GLY A 49 1.43 7.20 1.92
N ALA A 50 1.14 7.96 0.86
CA ALA A 50 2.12 8.76 0.14
C ALA A 50 2.77 9.83 1.03
N VAL A 51 1.99 10.50 1.88
CA VAL A 51 2.51 11.53 2.80
C VAL A 51 3.38 10.92 3.90
N LEU A 52 2.97 9.78 4.46
CA LEU A 52 3.67 9.16 5.59
C LEU A 52 4.89 8.32 5.18
N PHE A 53 4.81 7.60 4.06
CA PHE A 53 5.78 6.58 3.67
C PHE A 53 6.45 6.85 2.31
N GLY A 54 5.98 7.84 1.55
CA GLY A 54 6.44 8.06 0.17
C GLY A 54 7.87 8.60 0.04
N HIS A 55 8.47 9.13 1.11
CA HIS A 55 9.77 9.79 1.06
C HIS A 55 10.91 8.84 0.66
N GLU A 56 11.03 7.68 1.31
CA GLU A 56 12.13 6.73 1.07
C GLU A 56 12.16 6.21 -0.37
N VAL A 57 10.98 5.94 -0.94
CA VAL A 57 10.83 5.49 -2.33
C VAL A 57 11.17 6.62 -3.29
N SER A 58 10.68 7.83 -3.02
CA SER A 58 10.97 9.01 -3.86
C SER A 58 12.47 9.34 -3.86
N GLU A 59 13.13 9.25 -2.71
CA GLU A 59 14.58 9.44 -2.58
C GLU A 59 15.35 8.37 -3.37
N THR A 60 14.92 7.11 -3.27
CA THR A 60 15.52 6.01 -4.04
C THR A 60 15.41 6.25 -5.55
N LEU A 61 14.24 6.67 -6.04
CA LEU A 61 14.05 6.99 -7.46
C LEU A 61 14.91 8.18 -7.89
N ALA A 62 15.02 9.22 -7.05
CA ALA A 62 15.77 10.42 -7.36
C ALA A 62 17.29 10.23 -7.35
N THR A 63 17.81 9.30 -6.54
CA THR A 63 19.26 9.21 -6.25
C THR A 63 19.93 7.91 -6.67
N LYS A 64 19.20 6.79 -6.70
CA LYS A 64 19.80 5.46 -6.89
C LYS A 64 19.68 4.91 -8.31
N ILE A 65 18.97 5.59 -9.21
CA ILE A 65 18.81 5.11 -10.60
C ILE A 65 19.70 5.93 -11.54
N ALA A 66 19.64 7.25 -11.43
CA ALA A 66 20.55 8.18 -12.06
C ALA A 66 21.50 8.72 -10.99
N ASN A 67 22.82 8.59 -11.16
CA ASN A 67 23.79 9.08 -10.18
C ASN A 67 23.85 10.62 -10.22
N PRO A 68 23.34 11.35 -9.20
CA PRO A 68 23.24 12.81 -9.26
C PRO A 68 24.62 13.49 -9.33
N ASN A 69 25.68 12.84 -8.84
CA ASN A 69 27.04 13.38 -8.87
C ASN A 69 27.57 13.53 -10.30
N LEU A 70 27.13 12.68 -11.22
CA LEU A 70 27.51 12.78 -12.63
C LEU A 70 26.87 14.02 -13.30
N PHE A 71 25.77 14.51 -12.74
CA PHE A 71 25.08 15.70 -13.20
C PHE A 71 25.45 16.96 -12.41
N ALA A 72 26.39 16.88 -11.46
CA ALA A 72 26.75 18.02 -10.61
C ALA A 72 27.27 19.23 -11.40
N GLY A 73 27.96 18.99 -12.54
CA GLY A 73 28.40 20.04 -13.46
C GLY A 73 27.30 20.60 -14.37
N THR A 74 26.15 19.93 -14.47
CA THR A 74 25.04 20.27 -15.36
C THR A 74 23.67 20.01 -14.70
N PRO A 75 23.33 20.68 -13.58
CA PRO A 75 22.11 20.41 -12.84
C PRO A 75 20.83 20.69 -13.64
N GLN A 76 20.88 21.60 -14.63
CA GLN A 76 19.77 21.88 -15.55
C GLN A 76 19.43 20.66 -16.42
N MET A 77 20.43 19.83 -16.77
CA MET A 77 20.23 18.62 -17.56
C MET A 77 19.46 17.56 -16.75
N LEU A 78 19.81 17.39 -15.47
CA LEU A 78 19.08 16.50 -14.56
C LEU A 78 17.64 16.97 -14.36
N MET A 79 17.42 18.28 -14.16
CA MET A 79 16.07 18.85 -14.05
C MET A 79 15.24 18.58 -15.31
N ASN A 80 15.80 18.82 -16.49
CA ASN A 80 15.11 18.54 -17.76
C ASN A 80 14.84 17.04 -17.93
N GLY A 81 15.77 16.18 -17.54
CA GLY A 81 15.59 14.72 -17.52
C GLY A 81 14.44 14.29 -16.60
N MET A 82 14.32 14.87 -15.41
CA MET A 82 13.19 14.56 -14.52
C MET A 82 11.86 15.07 -15.07
N ILE A 83 11.85 16.20 -15.80
CA ILE A 83 10.66 16.67 -16.53
C ILE A 83 10.25 15.67 -17.62
N THR A 84 11.20 15.14 -18.39
CA THR A 84 10.87 14.12 -19.40
C THR A 84 10.36 12.83 -18.76
N VAL A 85 10.91 12.43 -17.60
CA VAL A 85 10.40 11.29 -16.82
C VAL A 85 8.92 11.49 -16.46
N LEU A 86 8.54 12.66 -15.93
CA LEU A 86 7.14 12.95 -15.58
C LEU A 86 6.20 12.83 -16.79
N ILE A 87 6.62 13.38 -17.94
CA ILE A 87 5.82 13.34 -19.18
C ILE A 87 5.72 11.91 -19.71
N SER A 88 6.85 11.23 -19.89
CA SER A 88 6.91 9.89 -20.47
C SER A 88 6.15 8.86 -19.63
N CYS A 89 6.32 8.90 -18.29
CA CYS A 89 5.60 8.01 -17.39
C CYS A 89 4.09 8.32 -17.38
N GLY A 90 3.73 9.60 -17.29
CA GLY A 90 2.32 10.01 -17.25
C GLY A 90 1.59 9.59 -18.54
N LEU A 91 2.21 9.82 -19.70
CA LEU A 91 1.66 9.42 -20.99
C LEU A 91 1.52 7.90 -21.11
N TRP A 92 2.55 7.15 -20.73
CA TRP A 92 2.50 5.68 -20.79
C TRP A 92 1.40 5.11 -19.90
N LEU A 93 1.31 5.57 -18.65
CA LEU A 93 0.28 5.15 -17.72
C LEU A 93 -1.12 5.56 -18.19
N GLN A 94 -1.28 6.75 -18.75
CA GLN A 94 -2.55 7.20 -19.32
C GLN A 94 -3.02 6.29 -20.45
N ILE A 95 -2.09 5.93 -21.36
CA ILE A 95 -2.37 5.04 -22.49
C ILE A 95 -2.73 3.64 -21.99
N ALA A 96 -1.96 3.09 -21.05
CA ALA A 96 -2.22 1.76 -20.49
C ALA A 96 -3.58 1.71 -19.77
N THR A 97 -3.84 2.66 -18.87
CA THR A 97 -5.08 2.74 -18.10
C THR A 97 -6.30 2.97 -19.00
N SER A 98 -6.20 3.80 -20.04
CA SER A 98 -7.31 3.99 -21.00
C SER A 98 -7.67 2.73 -21.80
N ARG A 99 -6.72 1.80 -21.94
CA ARG A 99 -6.92 0.48 -22.56
C ARG A 99 -7.28 -0.61 -21.54
N GLY A 100 -7.41 -0.28 -20.26
CA GLY A 100 -7.67 -1.24 -19.19
C GLY A 100 -6.51 -2.21 -18.95
N LEU A 101 -5.28 -1.86 -19.34
CA LEU A 101 -4.10 -2.69 -19.15
C LEU A 101 -3.52 -2.46 -17.75
N PRO A 102 -3.46 -3.49 -16.88
CA PRO A 102 -2.72 -3.41 -15.64
C PRO A 102 -1.22 -3.41 -15.97
N VAL A 103 -0.53 -2.32 -15.63
CA VAL A 103 0.91 -2.17 -15.87
C VAL A 103 1.59 -1.78 -14.57
N SER A 104 2.91 -1.95 -14.51
CA SER A 104 3.66 -1.52 -13.34
C SER A 104 4.14 -0.09 -13.49
N SER A 105 3.64 0.79 -12.62
CA SER A 105 4.10 2.17 -12.49
C SER A 105 5.58 2.26 -12.11
N SER A 106 6.06 1.42 -11.19
CA SER A 106 7.46 1.39 -10.79
C SER A 106 8.40 1.09 -11.96
N HIS A 107 8.09 0.09 -12.79
CA HIS A 107 8.89 -0.22 -13.98
C HIS A 107 8.93 0.95 -14.97
N ALA A 108 7.80 1.63 -15.17
CA ALA A 108 7.71 2.79 -16.06
C ALA A 108 8.64 3.92 -15.59
N VAL A 109 8.61 4.26 -14.28
CA VAL A 109 9.44 5.33 -13.72
C VAL A 109 10.92 4.99 -13.75
N VAL A 110 11.31 3.79 -13.31
CA VAL A 110 12.71 3.34 -13.36
C VAL A 110 13.23 3.33 -14.80
N GLY A 111 12.44 2.80 -15.74
CA GLY A 111 12.79 2.75 -17.15
C GLY A 111 12.95 4.13 -17.78
N ALA A 112 12.07 5.08 -17.44
CA ALA A 112 12.18 6.46 -17.92
C ALA A 112 13.43 7.16 -17.37
N ILE A 113 13.77 6.95 -16.08
CA ILE A 113 14.97 7.52 -15.46
C ILE A 113 16.24 6.96 -16.12
N ALA A 114 16.30 5.63 -16.29
CA ALA A 114 17.41 4.98 -16.98
C ALA A 114 17.52 5.47 -18.44
N GLY A 115 16.38 5.58 -19.15
CA GLY A 115 16.32 6.06 -20.52
C GLY A 115 16.85 7.48 -20.71
N PHE A 116 16.44 8.43 -19.86
CA PHE A 116 17.00 9.78 -19.95
C PHE A 116 18.49 9.78 -19.60
N SER A 117 18.90 9.03 -18.57
CA SER A 117 20.29 9.00 -18.11
C SER A 117 21.22 8.50 -19.23
N TRP A 118 20.79 7.46 -19.94
CA TRP A 118 21.49 6.95 -21.12
C TRP A 118 21.61 8.01 -22.21
N VAL A 119 20.50 8.66 -22.58
CA VAL A 119 20.51 9.68 -23.64
C VAL A 119 21.36 10.90 -23.25
N ALA A 120 21.35 11.28 -21.98
CA ALA A 120 22.03 12.48 -21.48
C ALA A 120 23.55 12.32 -21.39
N LEU A 121 24.03 11.21 -20.81
CA LEU A 121 25.44 11.03 -20.44
C LEU A 121 26.01 9.66 -20.84
N GLY A 122 25.25 8.80 -21.52
CA GLY A 122 25.68 7.47 -21.92
C GLY A 122 25.28 6.36 -20.95
N VAL A 123 25.56 5.11 -21.33
CA VAL A 123 25.18 3.89 -20.59
C VAL A 123 25.78 3.86 -19.17
N ASP A 124 26.97 4.44 -19.01
CA ASP A 124 27.71 4.49 -17.74
C ASP A 124 27.09 5.46 -16.71
N ALA A 125 26.16 6.30 -17.14
CA ALA A 125 25.44 7.21 -16.23
C ALA A 125 24.34 6.52 -15.41
N ILE A 126 23.99 5.29 -15.78
CA ILE A 126 23.01 4.46 -15.10
C ILE A 126 23.69 3.66 -13.99
N ASP A 127 23.11 3.66 -12.79
CA ASP A 127 23.55 2.74 -11.73
C ASP A 127 22.96 1.33 -11.94
N TRP A 128 23.66 0.52 -12.73
CA TRP A 128 23.28 -0.86 -13.03
C TRP A 128 23.23 -1.76 -11.80
N SER A 129 24.04 -1.49 -10.78
CA SER A 129 24.02 -2.24 -9.52
C SER A 129 22.72 -2.00 -8.77
N SER A 130 22.28 -0.74 -8.68
CA SER A 130 21.01 -0.38 -8.06
C SER A 130 19.80 -0.90 -8.86
N ILE A 131 19.81 -0.78 -10.20
CA ILE A 131 18.77 -1.38 -11.04
C ILE A 131 18.71 -2.90 -10.84
N GLY A 132 19.85 -3.58 -10.74
CA GLY A 132 19.92 -5.01 -10.48
C GLY A 132 19.25 -5.41 -9.15
N LYS A 133 19.51 -4.65 -8.07
CA LYS A 133 18.86 -4.86 -6.76
C LYS A 133 17.35 -4.62 -6.82
N ILE A 134 16.92 -3.57 -7.49
CA ILE A 134 15.49 -3.26 -7.70
C ILE A 134 14.81 -4.39 -8.48
N THR A 135 15.44 -4.84 -9.56
CA THR A 135 14.94 -5.94 -10.42
C THR A 135 14.82 -7.25 -9.66
N LEU A 136 15.82 -7.57 -8.82
CA LEU A 136 15.74 -8.73 -7.94
C LEU A 136 14.52 -8.62 -7.00
N GLY A 137 14.28 -7.44 -6.44
CA GLY A 137 13.08 -7.14 -5.65
C GLY A 137 11.78 -7.40 -6.42
N TRP A 138 11.69 -6.98 -7.68
CA TRP A 138 10.51 -7.22 -8.52
C TRP A 138 10.24 -8.69 -8.82
N ILE A 139 11.26 -9.54 -8.84
CA ILE A 139 11.11 -10.98 -9.06
C ILE A 139 10.78 -11.70 -7.75
N VAL A 140 11.46 -11.33 -6.67
CA VAL A 140 11.31 -12.01 -5.38
C VAL A 140 9.99 -11.67 -4.70
N THR A 141 9.52 -10.42 -4.80
CA THR A 141 8.32 -9.97 -4.08
C THR A 141 7.03 -10.70 -4.50
N PRO A 142 6.72 -10.98 -5.79
CA PRO A 142 5.54 -11.74 -6.18
C PRO A 142 5.62 -13.22 -5.78
N VAL A 143 6.83 -13.80 -5.77
CA VAL A 143 7.03 -15.20 -5.37
C VAL A 143 6.75 -15.38 -3.88
N ILE A 144 7.32 -14.50 -3.05
CA ILE A 144 7.10 -14.52 -1.60
C ILE A 144 5.63 -14.20 -1.28
N SER A 145 5.04 -13.18 -1.91
CA SER A 145 3.64 -12.82 -1.65
C SER A 145 2.68 -13.92 -2.08
N GLY A 146 2.94 -14.58 -3.21
CA GLY A 146 2.18 -15.75 -3.68
C GLY A 146 2.28 -16.94 -2.72
N ALA A 147 3.47 -17.23 -2.20
CA ALA A 147 3.67 -18.30 -1.21
C ALA A 147 2.91 -18.01 0.10
N ILE A 148 2.99 -16.78 0.60
CA ILE A 148 2.25 -16.34 1.79
C ILE A 148 0.74 -16.42 1.56
N ALA A 149 0.24 -15.90 0.43
CA ALA A 149 -1.18 -15.94 0.08
C ALA A 149 -1.70 -17.39 -0.03
N GLY A 150 -0.93 -18.27 -0.69
CA GLY A 150 -1.26 -19.69 -0.81
C GLY A 150 -1.30 -20.40 0.55
N PHE A 151 -0.35 -20.09 1.43
CA PHE A 151 -0.34 -20.61 2.80
C PHE A 151 -1.58 -20.17 3.59
N PHE A 152 -1.90 -18.87 3.60
CA PHE A 152 -3.08 -18.34 4.30
C PHE A 152 -4.38 -18.91 3.76
N TYR A 153 -4.52 -18.98 2.44
CA TYR A 153 -5.68 -19.60 1.80
C TYR A 153 -5.83 -21.06 2.19
N SER A 154 -4.72 -21.83 2.24
CA SER A 154 -4.74 -23.23 2.68
C SER A 154 -5.24 -23.38 4.13
N GLN A 155 -4.82 -22.49 5.04
CA GLN A 155 -5.29 -22.51 6.43
C GLN A 155 -6.79 -22.17 6.51
N ILE A 156 -7.23 -21.10 5.85
CA ILE A 156 -8.65 -20.71 5.78
C ILE A 156 -9.49 -21.85 5.21
N LYS A 157 -9.03 -22.47 4.12
CA LYS A 157 -9.76 -23.57 3.49
C LYS A 157 -9.93 -24.75 4.45
N ARG A 158 -8.85 -25.19 5.10
CA ARG A 158 -8.86 -26.35 6.00
C ARG A 158 -9.66 -26.09 7.29
N TRP A 159 -9.53 -24.91 7.87
CA TRP A 159 -10.06 -24.61 9.21
C TRP A 159 -11.43 -23.95 9.20
N ILE A 160 -11.87 -23.38 8.07
CA ILE A 160 -13.15 -22.68 7.94
C ILE A 160 -14.02 -23.32 6.85
N LEU A 161 -13.51 -23.42 5.62
CA LEU A 161 -14.34 -23.80 4.46
C LEU A 161 -14.65 -25.30 4.38
N GLU A 162 -13.75 -26.18 4.81
CA GLU A 162 -13.95 -27.64 4.74
C GLU A 162 -14.60 -28.23 6.00
N GLN A 163 -15.03 -27.39 6.94
CA GLN A 163 -15.66 -27.85 8.19
C GLN A 163 -17.17 -28.11 8.03
N PRO A 164 -17.76 -29.05 8.79
CA PRO A 164 -19.18 -29.38 8.69
C PRO A 164 -20.13 -28.20 8.96
N HIS A 165 -19.72 -27.26 9.82
CA HIS A 165 -20.51 -26.09 10.22
C HIS A 165 -19.81 -24.78 9.81
N GLN A 166 -19.64 -24.59 8.49
CA GLN A 166 -18.88 -23.48 7.90
C GLN A 166 -19.26 -22.08 8.43
N LEU A 167 -20.55 -21.79 8.61
CA LEU A 167 -21.01 -20.46 9.04
C LEU A 167 -20.65 -20.15 10.50
N LEU A 168 -20.74 -21.14 11.40
CA LEU A 168 -20.33 -20.98 12.79
C LEU A 168 -18.83 -20.76 12.88
N GLN A 169 -18.08 -21.58 12.15
CA GLN A 169 -16.63 -21.47 12.08
C GLN A 169 -16.20 -20.11 11.50
N MET A 170 -16.86 -19.63 10.45
CA MET A 170 -16.56 -18.32 9.87
C MET A 170 -16.80 -17.19 10.88
N ASN A 171 -17.91 -17.21 11.61
CA ASN A 171 -18.21 -16.21 12.64
C ASN A 171 -17.20 -16.22 13.78
N GLU A 172 -16.73 -17.41 14.20
CA GLU A 172 -15.69 -17.55 15.22
C GLU A 172 -14.33 -17.01 14.76
N TRP A 173 -13.96 -17.25 13.51
CA TRP A 173 -12.64 -16.91 12.98
C TRP A 173 -12.52 -15.47 12.46
N ILE A 174 -13.62 -14.82 12.05
CA ILE A 174 -13.60 -13.43 11.54
C ILE A 174 -12.93 -12.46 12.53
N PRO A 175 -13.25 -12.44 13.84
CA PRO A 175 -12.61 -11.55 14.80
C PRO A 175 -11.10 -11.80 14.89
N TRP A 176 -10.66 -13.06 14.95
CA TRP A 176 -9.24 -13.42 15.03
C TRP A 176 -8.46 -13.00 13.79
N LEU A 177 -9.03 -13.23 12.60
CA LEU A 177 -8.42 -12.79 11.34
C LEU A 177 -8.33 -11.26 11.26
N SER A 178 -9.35 -10.57 11.75
CA SER A 178 -9.37 -9.10 11.82
C SER A 178 -8.31 -8.58 12.81
N ALA A 179 -8.19 -9.20 13.98
CA ALA A 179 -7.19 -8.88 14.99
C ALA A 179 -5.77 -9.06 14.44
N MET A 180 -5.52 -10.17 13.76
CA MET A 180 -4.24 -10.48 13.14
C MET A 180 -3.89 -9.46 12.06
N LEU A 181 -4.83 -9.14 11.17
CA LEU A 181 -4.64 -8.15 10.10
C LEU A 181 -4.28 -6.78 10.69
N LEU A 182 -5.08 -6.30 11.65
CA LEU A 182 -4.87 -5.00 12.30
C LEU A 182 -3.61 -4.98 13.16
N GLY A 183 -3.26 -6.09 13.80
CA GLY A 183 -2.03 -6.22 14.57
C GLY A 183 -0.80 -6.13 13.68
N ILE A 184 -0.77 -6.88 12.57
CA ILE A 184 0.33 -6.84 11.60
C ILE A 184 0.43 -5.43 10.99
N PHE A 185 -0.69 -4.86 10.53
CA PHE A 185 -0.74 -3.51 9.98
C PHE A 185 -0.25 -2.49 11.01
N GLY A 186 -0.73 -2.57 12.25
CA GLY A 186 -0.34 -1.68 13.34
C GLY A 186 1.16 -1.75 13.65
N VAL A 187 1.73 -2.95 13.75
CA VAL A 187 3.17 -3.12 14.00
C VAL A 187 4.02 -2.51 12.88
N ILE A 188 3.56 -2.56 11.63
CA ILE A 188 4.28 -2.00 10.49
C ILE A 188 4.11 -0.47 10.39
N VAL A 189 2.89 0.04 10.59
CA VAL A 189 2.51 1.43 10.30
C VAL A 189 2.67 2.36 11.49
N LEU A 190 2.35 1.90 12.71
CA LEU A 190 2.39 2.75 13.91
C LEU A 190 3.77 3.32 14.21
N PRO A 191 4.90 2.60 14.03
CA PRO A 191 6.22 3.18 14.26
C PRO A 191 6.44 4.45 13.42
N SER A 192 6.16 4.41 12.12
CA SER A 192 6.38 5.57 11.24
C SER A 192 5.54 6.79 11.61
N VAL A 193 4.35 6.59 12.20
CA VAL A 193 3.49 7.69 12.67
C VAL A 193 3.91 8.18 14.05
N THR A 194 4.29 7.27 14.94
CA THR A 194 4.58 7.58 16.35
C THR A 194 6.01 8.06 16.56
N GLN A 195 6.94 7.71 15.69
CA GLN A 195 8.37 8.01 15.86
C GLN A 195 8.71 9.51 15.77
N PRO A 196 8.15 10.30 14.83
CA PRO A 196 8.34 11.75 14.84
C PRO A 196 7.80 12.41 16.12
N LEU A 197 6.64 11.95 16.60
CA LEU A 197 6.03 12.44 17.83
C LEU A 197 6.82 12.01 19.08
N ALA A 198 7.30 10.77 19.11
CA ALA A 198 8.12 10.25 20.20
C ALA A 198 9.45 11.00 20.29
N ASN A 199 10.09 11.27 19.15
CA ASN A 199 11.32 12.06 19.10
C ASN A 199 11.08 13.49 19.63
N PHE A 200 9.98 14.14 19.22
CA PHE A 200 9.58 15.45 19.75
C PHE A 200 9.38 15.42 21.29
N LEU A 201 8.69 14.40 21.81
CA LEU A 201 8.46 14.26 23.25
C LEU A 201 9.73 13.94 24.04
N ILE A 202 10.67 13.20 23.45
CA ILE A 202 11.97 12.91 24.07
C ILE A 202 12.83 14.19 24.12
N GLU A 203 12.85 14.96 23.03
CA GLU A 203 13.67 16.18 22.90
C GLU A 203 13.13 17.35 23.73
N GLU A 204 11.81 17.58 23.74
CA GLU A 204 11.20 18.74 24.41
C GLU A 204 10.70 18.44 25.83
N VAL A 205 10.28 17.20 26.12
CA VAL A 205 9.62 16.83 27.40
C VAL A 205 10.49 15.90 28.25
N GLY A 206 11.62 15.40 27.72
CA GLY A 206 12.59 14.57 28.45
C GLY A 206 12.10 13.17 28.81
N VAL A 207 10.97 12.73 28.25
CA VAL A 207 10.33 11.44 28.52
C VAL A 207 10.91 10.38 27.60
N LYS A 208 11.80 9.52 28.12
CA LYS A 208 12.38 8.38 27.38
C LYS A 208 11.42 7.20 27.34
N ILE A 209 10.52 7.17 26.35
CA ILE A 209 9.74 5.97 26.05
C ILE A 209 10.34 5.27 24.82
N PRO A 210 10.64 3.96 24.89
CA PRO A 210 11.07 3.21 23.72
C PRO A 210 9.98 3.16 22.64
N THR A 211 10.33 3.49 21.39
CA THR A 211 9.39 3.65 20.27
C THR A 211 8.63 2.36 19.91
N HIS A 212 9.23 1.21 20.21
CA HIS A 212 8.62 -0.10 19.95
C HIS A 212 7.51 -0.44 20.95
N ASP A 213 7.64 -0.02 22.21
CA ASP A 213 6.65 -0.33 23.27
C ASP A 213 5.33 0.39 23.02
N ILE A 214 5.36 1.63 22.52
CA ILE A 214 4.17 2.40 22.16
C ILE A 214 3.43 1.71 21.01
N SER A 215 4.16 1.30 19.97
CA SER A 215 3.57 0.68 18.78
C SER A 215 2.96 -0.69 19.09
N LEU A 216 3.62 -1.49 19.94
CA LEU A 216 3.11 -2.78 20.40
C LEU A 216 1.89 -2.62 21.32
N CYS A 217 1.91 -1.67 22.25
CA CYS A 217 0.78 -1.40 23.14
C CYS A 217 -0.44 -0.88 22.37
N VAL A 218 -0.26 0.09 21.47
CA VAL A 218 -1.35 0.67 20.68
C VAL A 218 -1.90 -0.35 19.69
N GLY A 219 -1.04 -1.09 18.99
CA GLY A 219 -1.46 -2.17 18.09
C GLY A 219 -2.19 -3.29 18.82
N GLY A 220 -1.72 -3.69 20.00
CA GLY A 220 -2.37 -4.68 20.86
C GLY A 220 -3.74 -4.22 21.39
N ILE A 221 -3.84 -2.98 21.89
CA ILE A 221 -5.11 -2.41 22.37
C ILE A 221 -6.12 -2.28 21.23
N ALA A 222 -5.69 -1.80 20.06
CA ALA A 222 -6.54 -1.69 18.89
C ALA A 222 -7.03 -3.07 18.42
N ALA A 223 -6.15 -4.07 18.35
CA ALA A 223 -6.50 -5.42 17.96
C ALA A 223 -7.50 -6.07 18.93
N VAL A 224 -7.25 -5.97 20.24
CA VAL A 224 -8.15 -6.53 21.27
C VAL A 224 -9.49 -5.79 21.28
N GLY A 225 -9.48 -4.45 21.24
CA GLY A 225 -10.69 -3.64 21.26
C GLY A 225 -11.59 -3.90 20.04
N LEU A 226 -11.01 -4.00 18.85
CA LEU A 226 -11.74 -4.30 17.63
C LEU A 226 -12.25 -5.74 17.59
N SER A 227 -11.48 -6.71 18.12
CA SER A 227 -11.94 -8.10 18.26
C SER A 227 -13.18 -8.21 19.13
N LEU A 228 -13.17 -7.54 20.29
CA LEU A 228 -14.31 -7.52 21.20
C LEU A 228 -15.53 -6.81 20.59
N TYR A 229 -15.30 -5.74 19.82
CA TYR A 229 -16.36 -5.04 19.10
C TYR A 229 -16.98 -5.91 18.00
N SER A 230 -16.16 -6.58 17.20
CA SER A 230 -16.61 -7.49 16.14
C SER A 230 -17.45 -8.64 16.70
N TRP A 231 -17.03 -9.23 17.83
CA TRP A 231 -17.79 -10.29 18.51
C TRP A 231 -19.19 -9.82 18.93
N ARG A 232 -19.27 -8.63 19.54
CA ARG A 232 -20.55 -8.02 19.95
C ARG A 232 -21.48 -7.78 18.77
N GLN A 233 -20.96 -7.37 17.62
CA GLN A 233 -21.79 -7.14 16.43
C GLN A 233 -22.33 -8.45 15.83
N LEU A 234 -21.54 -9.53 15.88
CA LEU A 234 -21.99 -10.86 15.46
C LEU A 234 -23.09 -11.40 16.39
N GLU A 235 -22.94 -11.20 17.70
CA GLU A 235 -23.97 -11.57 18.69
C GLU A 235 -25.29 -10.81 18.46
N VAL A 236 -25.22 -9.49 18.25
CA VAL A 236 -26.40 -8.64 17.98
C VAL A 236 -27.09 -9.03 16.67
N GLY A 237 -26.33 -9.35 15.62
CA GLY A 237 -26.87 -9.81 14.33
C GLY A 237 -27.54 -11.19 14.40
N SER A 238 -26.99 -12.11 15.20
CA SER A 238 -27.56 -13.45 15.40
C SER A 238 -28.88 -13.43 16.20
N GLY A 239 -29.04 -12.50 17.15
CA GLY A 239 -30.26 -12.36 17.96
C GLY A 239 -31.47 -11.81 17.19
N GLY A 240 -31.26 -11.09 16.08
CA GLY A 240 -32.33 -10.58 15.22
C GLY A 240 -32.99 -11.66 14.35
N SER A 241 -32.21 -12.65 13.91
CA SER A 241 -32.69 -13.77 13.09
C SER A 241 -33.57 -14.77 13.86
N VAL A 242 -33.35 -14.93 15.17
CA VAL A 242 -34.13 -15.87 15.99
C VAL A 242 -35.52 -15.32 16.32
N ARG A 243 -35.72 -13.99 16.33
CA ARG A 243 -37.01 -13.38 16.68
C ARG A 243 -38.02 -13.29 15.55
N SER A 244 -37.63 -13.41 14.27
CA SER A 244 -38.57 -13.32 13.14
C SER A 244 -39.13 -14.67 12.65
N GLY A 245 -38.66 -15.80 13.18
CA GLY A 245 -39.08 -17.15 12.76
C GLY A 245 -40.20 -17.79 13.59
N GLY A 246 -40.71 -17.12 14.63
CA GLY A 246 -41.57 -17.73 15.65
C GLY A 246 -43.07 -17.42 15.58
N SER A 247 -43.57 -16.71 14.56
CA SER A 247 -44.96 -16.20 14.54
C SER A 247 -45.77 -16.64 13.33
N VAL A 248 -45.74 -17.93 12.96
CA VAL A 248 -46.78 -18.53 12.11
C VAL A 248 -47.06 -19.94 12.60
N ARG A 249 -47.94 -20.07 13.60
CA ARG A 249 -48.80 -21.25 13.86
C ARG A 249 -49.65 -20.99 15.11
N SER A 250 -50.87 -20.51 14.87
CA SER A 250 -52.06 -20.78 15.68
C SER A 250 -53.27 -20.60 14.77
#